data_AF-V5HBC9-F1
#
_entry.id   AF-V5HBC9-F1
#
_cell.length_a   1.000
_cell.length_b   1.000
_cell.length_c   1.000
_cell.angle_alpha   90.00
_cell.angle_beta   90.00
_cell.angle_gamma   90.00
#
_symmetry.space_group_name_H-M   'P 1'
#
loop_
_entity.id
_entity.type
_entity.pdbx_description
1 polymer ?
#
loop_
_entity_poly.entity_id
_entity_poly.type
_entity_poly.pdbx_seq_one_letter_code
_entity_poly.pdbx_strand_id
1 'polypeptide(L)'
;MVALCPIINAAHYVVQVLAQWSVQPFFVELLEACNEMQAKEKLRRQAAKHVNDTVDPEEALFLAASETPSDDSFPLPEYSTLQESVFEESAQLLEKLYTDTVLAIVDELVLDFKAKSKAYRREKWFCMPALNEREDAGLTPTAFPMLSRLRSNLQHLQEALAVPLFNSLWQEAARGLSLFLYEELILENFFSEGGALQLSFDMNRNLFSLFSTYTQKPENHFKEVKEACILLTMPHPVAWILQETLRAARQTDVVTGGTALEEQGVSFLTPSQAMHVLSKRNDLVHT
;
A
#
# COMPACT_ATOMS: atom_id res chain seq x y z
N MET A 1 -1.19 4.64 19.26
CA MET A 1 -0.33 3.99 18.24
C MET A 1 0.74 3.10 18.86
N VAL A 2 1.70 3.62 19.62
CA VAL A 2 2.82 2.82 20.18
C VAL A 2 2.38 1.70 21.13
N ALA A 3 1.26 1.87 21.84
CA ALA A 3 0.75 0.86 22.78
C ALA A 3 0.38 -0.49 22.11
N LEU A 4 0.12 -0.51 20.80
CA LEU A 4 -0.21 -1.73 20.06
C LEU A 4 1.02 -2.46 19.54
N CYS A 5 2.18 -1.79 19.44
CA CYS A 5 3.42 -2.35 18.91
C CYS A 5 3.84 -3.66 19.63
N PRO A 6 3.79 -3.77 20.97
CA PRO A 6 4.13 -5.03 21.65
C PRO A 6 3.19 -6.18 21.28
N ILE A 7 1.90 -5.89 21.09
CA ILE A 7 0.88 -6.90 20.76
C ILE A 7 1.16 -7.45 19.35
N ILE A 8 1.38 -6.58 18.37
CA ILE A 8 1.63 -7.02 17.00
C ILE A 8 3.01 -7.65 16.81
N ASN A 9 4.02 -7.23 17.58
CA ASN A 9 5.30 -7.93 17.63
C ASN A 9 5.14 -9.35 18.17
N ALA A 10 4.35 -9.53 19.23
CA ALA A 10 4.06 -10.85 19.78
C ALA A 10 3.28 -11.71 18.78
N ALA A 11 2.25 -11.16 18.13
CA ALA A 11 1.50 -11.87 17.10
C ALA A 11 2.40 -12.32 15.93
N HIS A 12 3.25 -11.41 15.44
CA HIS A 12 4.23 -11.73 14.38
C HIS A 12 5.21 -12.82 14.83
N TYR A 13 5.72 -12.73 16.06
CA TYR A 13 6.62 -13.76 16.61
C TYR A 13 5.93 -15.13 16.71
N VAL A 14 4.69 -15.18 17.19
CA VAL A 14 3.91 -16.43 17.27
C VAL A 14 3.74 -17.02 15.87
N VAL A 15 3.40 -16.22 14.86
CA VAL A 15 3.29 -16.69 13.47
C VAL A 15 4.61 -17.31 12.99
N GLN A 16 5.75 -16.67 13.27
CA GLN A 16 7.06 -17.24 12.92
C GLN A 16 7.33 -18.58 13.61
N VAL A 17 6.93 -18.74 14.88
CA VAL A 17 7.05 -20.02 15.61
C VAL A 17 6.13 -21.07 15.01
N LEU A 18 4.87 -20.72 14.70
CA LEU A 18 3.92 -21.63 14.07
C LEU A 18 4.41 -22.10 12.70
N ALA A 19 5.03 -21.22 11.91
CA ALA A 19 5.65 -21.57 10.63
C ALA A 19 6.88 -22.47 10.77
N GLN A 20 7.63 -22.38 11.87
CA GLN A 20 8.73 -23.31 12.16
C GLN A 20 8.20 -24.66 12.65
N TRP A 21 7.09 -24.67 13.39
CA TRP A 21 6.48 -25.89 13.87
C TRP A 21 5.77 -26.65 12.75
N SER A 22 5.15 -25.95 11.78
CA SER A 22 4.43 -26.58 10.66
C SER A 22 5.29 -27.54 9.84
N VAL A 23 6.61 -27.33 9.78
CA VAL A 23 7.56 -28.16 9.04
C VAL A 23 8.19 -29.28 9.87
N GLN A 24 7.90 -29.37 11.17
CA GLN A 24 8.47 -30.44 11.99
C GLN A 24 7.77 -31.78 11.70
N PRO A 25 8.50 -32.92 11.73
CA PRO A 25 7.95 -34.23 11.38
C PRO A 25 6.65 -34.56 12.13
N PHE A 26 6.61 -34.26 13.43
CA PHE A 26 5.42 -34.46 14.24
C PHE A 26 4.17 -33.75 13.71
N PHE A 27 4.29 -32.47 13.30
CA PHE A 27 3.15 -31.68 12.84
C PHE A 27 2.77 -32.00 11.40
N VAL A 28 3.72 -32.44 10.57
CA VAL A 28 3.44 -32.96 9.23
C VAL A 28 2.68 -34.29 9.32
N GLU A 29 3.14 -35.23 10.15
CA GLU A 29 2.44 -36.49 10.40
C GLU A 29 1.05 -36.25 11.01
N LEU A 30 0.93 -35.28 11.92
CA LEU A 30 -0.37 -34.87 12.48
C LEU A 30 -1.30 -34.32 11.39
N LEU A 31 -0.79 -33.51 10.46
CA LEU A 31 -1.57 -32.99 9.34
C LEU A 31 -2.09 -34.12 8.46
N GLU A 32 -1.23 -35.07 8.10
CA GLU A 32 -1.61 -36.25 7.32
C GLU A 32 -2.69 -37.07 8.04
N ALA A 33 -2.51 -37.34 9.34
CA ALA A 33 -3.50 -38.05 10.14
C ALA A 33 -4.83 -37.30 10.23
N CYS A 34 -4.82 -35.97 10.42
CA CYS A 34 -6.01 -35.13 10.41
C CYS A 34 -6.73 -35.19 9.05
N ASN A 35 -5.99 -35.06 7.95
CA ASN A 35 -6.52 -35.14 6.59
C ASN A 35 -7.15 -36.51 6.31
N GLU A 36 -6.50 -37.60 6.74
CA GLU A 36 -7.06 -38.94 6.64
C GLU A 36 -8.34 -39.11 7.45
N MET A 37 -8.37 -38.62 8.69
CA MET A 37 -9.56 -38.69 9.53
C MET A 37 -10.73 -37.91 8.92
N GLN A 38 -10.49 -36.70 8.41
CA GLN A 38 -11.49 -35.90 7.73
C GLN A 38 -11.98 -36.57 6.44
N ALA A 39 -11.09 -37.18 5.65
CA ALA A 39 -11.47 -37.93 4.46
C ALA A 39 -12.35 -39.15 4.80
N LYS A 40 -11.97 -39.92 5.83
CA LYS A 40 -12.74 -41.07 6.34
C LYS A 40 -14.11 -40.62 6.88
N GLU A 41 -14.18 -39.49 7.56
CA GLU A 41 -15.44 -38.93 8.07
C GLU A 41 -16.34 -38.43 6.93
N LYS A 42 -15.78 -37.76 5.91
CA LYS A 42 -16.52 -37.37 4.70
C LYS A 42 -17.12 -38.58 3.98
N LEU A 43 -16.35 -39.65 3.79
CA LEU A 43 -16.84 -40.90 3.22
C LEU A 43 -17.96 -41.52 4.06
N ARG A 44 -17.83 -41.51 5.40
CA ARG A 44 -18.90 -41.97 6.30
C ARG A 44 -20.16 -41.13 6.19
N ARG A 45 -20.04 -39.80 6.14
CA ARG A 45 -21.18 -38.88 5.96
C ARG A 45 -21.86 -39.08 4.60
N GLN A 46 -21.09 -39.31 3.54
CA GLN A 46 -21.63 -39.61 2.20
C GLN A 46 -22.34 -40.97 2.18
N ALA A 47 -21.77 -41.99 2.82
CA ALA A 47 -22.41 -43.30 2.95
C ALA A 47 -23.71 -43.23 3.77
N ALA A 48 -23.73 -42.47 4.87
CA ALA A 48 -24.93 -42.28 5.69
C ALA A 48 -26.04 -41.53 4.93
N LYS A 49 -25.70 -40.52 4.11
CA LYS A 49 -26.65 -39.85 3.23
C LYS A 49 -27.22 -40.81 2.16
N HIS A 50 -26.36 -41.63 1.54
CA HIS A 50 -26.81 -42.61 0.55
C HIS A 50 -27.69 -43.71 1.16
N VAL A 51 -27.43 -44.12 2.41
CA VAL A 51 -28.27 -45.08 3.11
C VAL A 51 -29.65 -44.48 3.41
N ASN A 52 -29.72 -43.23 3.87
CA ASN A 52 -31.00 -42.54 4.09
C ASN A 52 -31.84 -42.38 2.82
N ASP A 53 -31.21 -42.21 1.65
CA ASP A 53 -31.92 -42.16 0.35
C ASP A 53 -32.41 -43.54 -0.13
N THR A 54 -31.96 -44.63 0.50
CA THR A 54 -32.33 -46.02 0.15
C THR A 54 -33.30 -46.68 1.14
N VAL A 55 -33.66 -46.01 2.23
CA VAL A 55 -34.67 -46.50 3.19
C VAL A 55 -36.07 -46.17 2.66
N ASP A 56 -36.99 -47.14 2.73
CA ASP A 56 -38.39 -46.99 2.29
C ASP A 56 -39.05 -45.78 3.02
N PRO A 57 -39.85 -44.93 2.35
CA PRO A 57 -40.34 -43.66 2.91
C PRO A 57 -41.11 -43.79 4.23
N GLU A 58 -41.70 -44.96 4.52
CA GLU A 58 -42.42 -45.22 5.77
C GLU A 58 -41.51 -45.50 6.96
N GLU A 59 -40.32 -46.08 6.76
CA GLU A 59 -39.35 -46.35 7.84
C GLU A 59 -38.57 -45.10 8.25
N ALA A 60 -38.28 -44.22 7.29
CA ALA A 60 -37.59 -42.95 7.53
C ALA A 60 -38.41 -41.97 8.40
N LEU A 61 -39.74 -42.00 8.27
CA LEU A 61 -40.65 -41.16 9.05
C LEU A 61 -40.70 -41.56 10.54
N PHE A 62 -40.46 -42.84 10.85
CA PHE A 62 -40.44 -43.35 12.22
C PHE A 62 -39.12 -43.02 12.94
N LEU A 63 -37.99 -43.03 12.23
CA LEU A 63 -36.67 -42.66 12.77
C LEU A 63 -36.51 -41.14 12.96
N ALA A 64 -37.05 -40.32 12.04
CA ALA A 64 -37.01 -38.87 12.13
C ALA A 64 -37.81 -38.29 13.32
N ALA A 65 -38.77 -39.06 13.86
CA ALA A 65 -39.53 -38.67 15.05
C ALA A 65 -38.73 -38.77 16.36
N SER A 66 -37.51 -39.34 16.33
CA SER A 66 -36.67 -39.55 17.52
C SER A 66 -35.46 -38.60 17.63
N GLU A 67 -35.15 -37.80 16.61
CA GLU A 67 -34.00 -36.89 16.64
C GLU A 67 -34.46 -35.43 16.67
N THR A 68 -34.16 -34.75 17.77
CA THR A 68 -34.39 -33.31 17.93
C THR A 68 -33.46 -32.51 17.01
N PRO A 69 -33.96 -31.50 16.27
CA PRO A 69 -33.16 -30.76 15.31
C PRO A 69 -32.16 -29.85 16.04
N SER A 70 -30.86 -30.14 15.89
CA SER A 70 -29.80 -29.16 16.13
C SER A 70 -29.60 -28.40 14.82
N ASP A 71 -30.06 -27.16 14.80
CA ASP A 71 -29.95 -26.24 13.68
C ASP A 71 -28.52 -25.68 13.60
N ASP A 72 -27.68 -26.33 12.80
CA ASP A 72 -26.41 -25.79 12.32
C ASP A 72 -26.21 -26.26 10.87
N SER A 73 -26.91 -25.60 9.94
CA SER A 73 -26.75 -25.86 8.51
C SER A 73 -26.60 -24.56 7.72
N PHE A 74 -25.50 -23.85 7.94
CA PHE A 74 -24.94 -22.99 6.91
C PHE A 74 -24.14 -23.86 5.93
N PRO A 75 -24.54 -23.97 4.65
CA PRO A 75 -23.73 -24.67 3.65
C PRO A 75 -22.55 -23.78 3.29
N LEU A 76 -21.40 -24.05 3.90
CA LEU A 76 -20.14 -23.47 3.46
C LEU A 76 -19.80 -24.02 2.06
N PRO A 77 -19.25 -23.19 1.15
CA PRO A 77 -18.87 -23.62 -0.18
C PRO A 77 -17.86 -24.76 -0.10
N GLU A 78 -18.13 -25.82 -0.85
CA GLU A 78 -17.37 -27.07 -0.91
C GLU A 78 -16.08 -26.90 -1.74
N TYR A 79 -15.21 -25.97 -1.34
CA TYR A 79 -13.78 -26.06 -1.63
C TYR A 79 -13.15 -26.68 -0.40
N SER A 80 -12.90 -27.99 -0.47
CA SER A 80 -12.03 -28.64 0.51
C SER A 80 -10.62 -28.09 0.29
N THR A 81 -10.30 -26.95 0.89
CA THR A 81 -8.93 -26.48 1.00
C THR A 81 -8.20 -27.55 1.79
N LEU A 82 -7.37 -28.35 1.10
CA LEU A 82 -6.38 -29.17 1.77
C LEU A 82 -5.53 -28.21 2.57
N GLN A 83 -5.68 -28.26 3.90
CA GLN A 83 -4.95 -27.39 4.80
C GLN A 83 -3.46 -27.72 4.65
N GLU A 84 -2.64 -26.71 4.37
CA GLU A 84 -1.19 -26.86 4.16
C GLU A 84 -0.45 -27.02 5.49
N SER A 85 -1.09 -26.63 6.61
CA SER A 85 -0.56 -26.81 7.96
C SER A 85 -1.68 -26.92 8.99
N VAL A 86 -1.47 -27.72 10.04
CA VAL A 86 -2.37 -27.76 11.21
C VAL A 86 -2.57 -26.39 11.89
N PHE A 87 -1.66 -25.43 11.67
CA PHE A 87 -1.71 -24.09 12.25
C PHE A 87 -2.27 -23.02 11.31
N GLU A 88 -2.60 -23.38 10.06
CA GLU A 88 -2.88 -22.44 8.99
C GLU A 88 -3.93 -21.38 9.36
N GLU A 89 -5.10 -21.79 9.87
CA GLU A 89 -6.17 -20.85 10.25
C GLU A 89 -5.72 -19.88 11.36
N SER A 90 -5.08 -20.40 12.41
CA SER A 90 -4.60 -19.57 13.52
C SER A 90 -3.50 -18.61 13.08
N ALA A 91 -2.59 -19.06 12.21
CA ALA A 91 -1.56 -18.22 11.62
C ALA A 91 -2.21 -17.10 10.78
N GLN A 92 -3.12 -17.43 9.87
CA GLN A 92 -3.82 -16.45 9.03
C GLN A 92 -4.57 -15.38 9.84
N LEU A 93 -5.23 -15.76 10.94
CA LEU A 93 -5.91 -14.80 11.82
C LEU A 93 -4.92 -13.83 12.49
N LEU A 94 -3.78 -14.33 12.97
CA LEU A 94 -2.73 -13.51 13.55
C LEU A 94 -2.04 -12.61 12.51
N GLU A 95 -1.83 -13.13 11.29
CA GLU A 95 -1.28 -12.38 10.16
C GLU A 95 -2.17 -11.22 9.76
N LYS A 96 -3.47 -11.49 9.64
CA LYS A 96 -4.47 -10.46 9.39
C LYS A 96 -4.46 -9.41 10.50
N LEU A 97 -4.44 -9.83 11.77
CA LEU A 97 -4.43 -8.91 12.91
C LEU A 97 -3.27 -7.92 12.85
N TYR A 98 -2.03 -8.40 12.68
CA TYR A 98 -0.89 -7.48 12.64
C TYR A 98 -0.86 -6.65 11.35
N THR A 99 -1.32 -7.20 10.23
CA THR A 99 -1.37 -6.47 8.93
C THR A 99 -2.38 -5.32 8.99
N ASP A 100 -3.60 -5.60 9.45
CA ASP A 100 -4.66 -4.60 9.61
C ASP A 100 -4.24 -3.51 10.60
N THR A 101 -3.55 -3.89 11.68
CA THR A 101 -3.04 -2.93 12.67
C THR A 101 -1.92 -2.06 12.09
N VAL A 102 -1.01 -2.63 11.28
CA VAL A 102 0.04 -1.86 10.58
C VAL A 102 -0.61 -0.82 9.66
N LEU A 103 -1.62 -1.21 8.87
CA LEU A 103 -2.34 -0.28 7.99
C LEU A 103 -3.06 0.82 8.78
N ALA A 104 -3.70 0.49 9.90
CA ALA A 104 -4.32 1.49 10.78
C ALA A 104 -3.29 2.51 11.33
N ILE A 105 -2.07 2.07 11.65
CA ILE A 105 -1.00 3.00 12.06
C ILE A 105 -0.57 3.88 10.88
N VAL A 106 -0.48 3.32 9.67
CA VAL A 106 -0.16 4.08 8.45
C VAL A 106 -1.20 5.17 8.19
N ASP A 107 -2.48 4.85 8.28
CA ASP A 107 -3.57 5.80 8.07
C ASP A 107 -3.48 6.98 9.04
N GLU A 108 -3.23 6.72 10.32
CA GLU A 108 -3.01 7.76 11.33
C GLU A 108 -1.76 8.61 11.05
N LEU A 109 -0.66 8.01 10.60
CA LEU A 109 0.54 8.75 10.20
C LEU A 109 0.27 9.69 9.03
N VAL A 110 -0.42 9.20 8.01
CA VAL A 110 -0.78 9.98 6.83
C VAL A 110 -1.74 11.09 7.24
N LEU A 111 -2.77 10.81 8.04
CA LEU A 111 -3.73 11.80 8.53
C LEU A 111 -3.06 12.91 9.34
N ASP A 112 -2.12 12.57 10.23
CA ASP A 112 -1.35 13.53 11.01
C ASP A 112 -0.44 14.40 10.12
N PHE A 113 0.17 13.79 9.09
CA PHE A 113 0.96 14.51 8.09
C PHE A 113 0.10 15.48 7.29
N LYS A 114 -1.07 15.04 6.81
CA LYS A 114 -2.05 15.87 6.10
C LYS A 114 -2.44 17.08 6.95
N ALA A 115 -2.79 16.86 8.22
CA ALA A 115 -3.19 17.93 9.13
C ALA A 115 -2.07 18.99 9.30
N LYS A 116 -0.81 18.55 9.45
CA LYS A 116 0.34 19.44 9.63
C LYS A 116 0.80 20.11 8.33
N SER A 117 0.51 19.53 7.17
CA SER A 117 0.88 20.07 5.85
C SER A 117 0.03 21.27 5.40
N LYS A 118 -1.03 21.63 6.15
CA LYS A 118 -2.03 22.63 5.71
C LYS A 118 -1.43 23.98 5.29
N ALA A 119 -0.40 24.47 6.00
CA ALA A 119 0.28 25.71 5.64
C ALA A 119 1.14 25.54 4.39
N TYR A 120 1.90 24.45 4.31
CA TYR A 120 2.75 24.09 3.18
C TYR A 120 1.96 23.96 1.86
N ARG A 121 0.75 23.37 1.91
CA ARG A 121 -0.12 23.27 0.73
C ARG A 121 -0.64 24.61 0.20
N ARG A 122 -0.55 25.67 1.00
CA ARG A 122 -1.06 27.03 0.68
C ARG A 122 0.06 28.01 0.35
N GLU A 123 1.28 27.51 0.22
CA GLU A 123 2.40 28.32 -0.26
C GLU A 123 2.11 28.91 -1.64
N LYS A 124 2.73 30.06 -1.92
CA LYS A 124 2.53 30.75 -3.20
C LYS A 124 3.39 30.16 -4.31
N TRP A 125 3.27 28.86 -4.55
CA TRP A 125 4.06 28.09 -5.54
C TRP A 125 4.10 28.75 -6.92
N PHE A 126 2.99 29.38 -7.32
CA PHE A 126 2.83 30.03 -8.62
C PHE A 126 3.67 31.31 -8.79
N CYS A 127 4.21 31.90 -7.73
CA CYS A 127 5.01 33.12 -7.79
C CYS A 127 6.24 33.12 -6.88
N MET A 128 6.70 31.93 -6.49
CA MET A 128 7.99 31.79 -5.80
C MET A 128 9.13 32.26 -6.71
N PRO A 129 10.08 33.04 -6.18
CA PRO A 129 11.23 33.49 -6.96
C PRO A 129 12.09 32.29 -7.35
N ALA A 130 12.63 32.30 -8.57
CA ALA A 130 13.72 31.42 -8.91
C ALA A 130 14.96 31.89 -8.13
N LEU A 131 15.37 31.11 -7.12
CA LEU A 131 16.62 31.38 -6.43
C LEU A 131 17.76 31.16 -7.42
N ASN A 132 18.64 32.15 -7.56
CA ASN A 132 19.87 32.01 -8.32
C ASN A 132 20.75 30.95 -7.62
N GLU A 133 21.55 30.20 -8.37
CA GLU A 133 22.45 29.12 -7.91
C GLU A 133 23.42 29.49 -6.76
N ARG A 134 23.46 30.75 -6.31
CA ARG A 134 24.35 31.29 -5.27
C ARG A 134 23.73 31.37 -3.87
N GLU A 135 22.42 31.21 -3.74
CA GLU A 135 21.77 31.10 -2.43
C GLU A 135 21.44 29.63 -2.16
N ASP A 136 21.94 29.08 -1.06
CA ASP A 136 21.58 27.73 -0.63
C ASP A 136 20.07 27.69 -0.40
N ALA A 137 19.34 27.04 -1.29
CA ALA A 137 17.91 26.81 -1.12
C ALA A 137 17.68 26.11 0.24
N GLY A 138 16.88 26.74 1.10
CA GLY A 138 16.48 26.18 2.38
C GLY A 138 15.20 25.36 2.26
N LEU A 139 14.93 24.51 3.26
CA LEU A 139 13.62 23.89 3.41
C LEU A 139 12.55 24.97 3.52
N THR A 140 11.44 24.83 2.80
CA THR A 140 10.28 25.71 2.97
C THR A 140 9.84 25.72 4.43
N PRO A 141 9.79 26.87 5.13
CA PRO A 141 9.56 26.90 6.58
C PRO A 141 8.26 26.22 7.03
N THR A 142 7.20 26.30 6.22
CA THR A 142 5.91 25.68 6.51
C THR A 142 5.89 24.16 6.32
N ALA A 143 6.91 23.56 5.69
CA ALA A 143 7.10 22.12 5.61
C ALA A 143 7.67 21.53 6.91
N PHE A 144 8.38 22.32 7.72
CA PHE A 144 9.07 21.82 8.91
C PHE A 144 8.14 21.10 9.91
N PRO A 145 6.93 21.59 10.24
CA PRO A 145 6.05 20.90 11.19
C PRO A 145 5.64 19.49 10.73
N MET A 146 5.33 19.30 9.44
CA MET A 146 4.93 17.98 8.92
C MET A 146 6.12 17.01 8.86
N LEU A 147 7.30 17.47 8.43
CA LEU A 147 8.49 16.63 8.29
C LEU A 147 9.10 16.24 9.64
N SER A 148 9.20 17.19 10.57
CA SER A 148 9.72 16.91 11.92
C SER A 148 8.86 15.90 12.68
N ARG A 149 7.53 16.02 12.55
CA ARG A 149 6.61 15.06 13.16
C ARG A 149 6.70 13.68 12.53
N LEU A 150 6.74 13.60 11.20
CA LEU A 150 6.91 12.34 10.48
C LEU A 150 8.19 11.63 10.93
N ARG A 151 9.31 12.36 10.96
CA ARG A 151 10.61 11.85 11.43
C ARG A 151 10.52 11.27 12.84
N SER A 152 9.94 12.02 13.78
CA SER A 152 9.81 11.55 15.17
C SER A 152 8.93 10.31 15.28
N ASN A 153 7.80 10.27 14.56
CA ASN A 153 6.92 9.09 14.57
C ASN A 153 7.63 7.85 13.98
N LEU A 154 8.33 8.00 12.84
CA LEU A 154 9.05 6.90 12.20
C LEU A 154 10.16 6.36 13.11
N GLN A 155 10.91 7.23 13.78
CA GLN A 155 11.95 6.81 14.73
C GLN A 155 11.35 5.99 15.89
N HIS A 156 10.28 6.48 16.53
CA HIS A 156 9.63 5.74 17.62
C HIS A 156 9.08 4.39 17.16
N LEU A 157 8.52 4.32 15.95
CA LEU A 157 7.99 3.07 15.39
C LEU A 157 9.11 2.09 15.02
N GLN A 158 10.25 2.58 14.53
CA GLN A 158 11.43 1.75 14.26
C GLN A 158 11.95 1.10 15.54
N GLU A 159 11.97 1.82 16.65
CA GLU A 159 12.40 1.31 17.95
C GLU A 159 11.38 0.32 18.56
N ALA A 160 10.09 0.50 18.26
CA ALA A 160 9.01 -0.26 18.89
C ALA A 160 8.56 -1.52 18.11
N LEU A 161 8.82 -1.61 16.80
CA LEU A 161 8.32 -2.69 15.94
C LEU A 161 9.41 -3.69 15.55
N ALA A 162 9.01 -4.95 15.35
CA ALA A 162 9.84 -5.93 14.68
C ALA A 162 10.18 -5.44 13.26
N VAL A 163 11.42 -5.67 12.82
CA VAL A 163 11.96 -5.16 11.54
C VAL A 163 11.04 -5.45 10.34
N PRO A 164 10.46 -6.66 10.16
CA PRO A 164 9.56 -6.93 9.04
C PRO A 164 8.28 -6.07 9.08
N LEU A 165 7.71 -5.86 10.27
CA LEU A 165 6.51 -5.04 10.45
C LEU A 165 6.81 -3.57 10.19
N PHE A 166 7.94 -3.07 10.71
CA PHE A 166 8.38 -1.70 10.43
C PHE A 166 8.63 -1.48 8.94
N ASN A 167 9.22 -2.47 8.26
CA ASN A 167 9.47 -2.39 6.83
C ASN A 167 8.20 -2.26 6.00
N SER A 168 7.19 -3.07 6.31
CA SER A 168 5.86 -2.94 5.69
C SER A 168 5.25 -1.57 5.98
N LEU A 169 5.30 -1.14 7.25
CA LEU A 169 4.73 0.13 7.69
C LEU A 169 5.31 1.33 6.96
N TRP A 170 6.64 1.49 6.92
CA TRP A 170 7.22 2.69 6.32
C TRP A 170 7.04 2.72 4.81
N GLN A 171 6.98 1.57 4.14
CA GLN A 171 6.72 1.47 2.70
C GLN A 171 5.29 1.91 2.36
N GLU A 172 4.30 1.42 3.12
CA GLU A 172 2.91 1.84 2.97
C GLU A 172 2.71 3.32 3.34
N ALA A 173 3.40 3.81 4.38
CA ALA A 173 3.39 5.23 4.72
C ALA A 173 3.98 6.08 3.58
N ALA A 174 5.13 5.71 3.01
CA ALA A 174 5.72 6.43 1.88
C ALA A 174 4.77 6.47 0.67
N ARG A 175 4.12 5.34 0.34
CA ARG A 175 3.12 5.26 -0.72
C ARG A 175 1.92 6.19 -0.45
N GLY A 176 1.35 6.13 0.77
CA GLY A 176 0.23 6.98 1.15
C GLY A 176 0.57 8.47 1.14
N LEU A 177 1.77 8.84 1.59
CA LEU A 177 2.28 10.21 1.53
C LEU A 177 2.52 10.68 0.09
N SER A 178 3.05 9.82 -0.78
CA SER A 178 3.26 10.10 -2.20
C SER A 178 1.94 10.44 -2.89
N LEU A 179 0.94 9.55 -2.76
CA LEU A 179 -0.38 9.75 -3.33
C LEU A 179 -1.02 11.05 -2.82
N PHE A 180 -0.96 11.27 -1.50
CA PHE A 180 -1.46 12.48 -0.87
C PHE A 180 -0.83 13.76 -1.45
N LEU A 181 0.49 13.84 -1.49
CA LEU A 181 1.20 15.03 -1.98
C LEU A 181 0.97 15.23 -3.48
N TYR A 182 0.87 14.16 -4.25
CA TYR A 182 0.51 14.24 -5.65
C TYR A 182 -0.90 14.84 -5.83
N GLU A 183 -1.90 14.28 -5.18
CA GLU A 183 -3.30 14.67 -5.36
C GLU A 183 -3.63 16.02 -4.72
N GLU A 184 -3.28 16.25 -3.46
CA GLU A 184 -3.76 17.41 -2.69
C GLU A 184 -2.77 18.59 -2.66
N LEU A 185 -1.53 18.42 -3.12
CA LEU A 185 -0.56 19.51 -3.24
C LEU A 185 -0.26 19.81 -4.72
N ILE A 186 0.25 18.83 -5.46
CA ILE A 186 0.74 19.07 -6.83
C ILE A 186 -0.42 19.37 -7.78
N LEU A 187 -1.45 18.52 -7.81
CA LEU A 187 -2.56 18.73 -8.73
C LEU A 187 -3.48 19.90 -8.33
N GLU A 188 -3.43 20.37 -7.09
CA GLU A 188 -4.22 21.49 -6.59
C GLU A 188 -3.53 22.87 -6.70
N ASN A 189 -2.27 22.91 -7.15
CA ASN A 189 -1.50 24.16 -7.25
C ASN A 189 -0.95 24.38 -8.67
N PHE A 190 -0.65 25.64 -8.95
CA PHE A 190 0.14 26.03 -10.11
C PHE A 190 1.56 26.40 -9.67
N PHE A 191 2.53 26.16 -10.55
CA PHE A 191 3.95 26.31 -10.24
C PHE A 191 4.61 27.30 -11.21
N SER A 192 5.34 28.25 -10.63
CA SER A 192 6.42 28.95 -11.31
C SER A 192 7.65 28.04 -11.39
N GLU A 193 8.64 28.41 -12.21
CA GLU A 193 9.94 27.72 -12.23
C GLU A 193 10.57 27.65 -10.82
N GLY A 194 10.60 28.76 -10.09
CA GLY A 194 11.09 28.82 -8.72
C GLY A 194 10.30 27.92 -7.77
N GLY A 195 8.98 27.91 -7.87
CA GLY A 195 8.12 27.04 -7.05
C GLY A 195 8.31 25.55 -7.34
N ALA A 196 8.47 25.17 -8.61
CA ALA A 196 8.76 23.80 -9.01
C ALA A 196 10.13 23.34 -8.47
N LEU A 197 11.15 24.19 -8.56
CA LEU A 197 12.49 23.91 -8.02
C LEU A 197 12.47 23.79 -6.50
N GLN A 198 11.76 24.68 -5.79
CA GLN A 198 11.62 24.62 -4.34
C GLN A 198 10.88 23.34 -3.90
N LEU A 199 9.79 22.96 -4.57
CA LEU A 199 9.09 21.71 -4.31
C LEU A 199 10.04 20.52 -4.51
N SER A 200 10.78 20.49 -5.62
CA SER A 200 11.74 19.44 -5.91
C SER A 200 12.84 19.36 -4.84
N PHE A 201 13.32 20.49 -4.33
CA PHE A 201 14.26 20.54 -3.21
C PHE A 201 13.65 19.97 -1.93
N ASP A 202 12.46 20.41 -1.55
CA ASP A 202 11.76 19.94 -0.35
C ASP A 202 11.51 18.42 -0.41
N MET A 203 11.16 17.88 -1.58
CA MET A 203 10.98 16.44 -1.75
C MET A 203 12.30 15.67 -1.72
N ASN A 204 13.25 16.02 -2.58
CA ASN A 204 14.49 15.23 -2.76
C ASN A 204 15.47 15.36 -1.59
N ARG A 205 15.63 16.56 -1.03
CA ARG A 205 16.63 16.82 0.01
C ARG A 205 16.09 16.61 1.42
N ASN A 206 14.76 16.70 1.60
CA ASN A 206 14.16 16.66 2.93
C ASN A 206 13.18 15.49 3.11
N LEU A 207 12.11 15.38 2.32
CA LEU A 207 11.14 14.30 2.55
C LEU A 207 11.74 12.91 2.28
N PHE A 208 12.33 12.70 1.10
CA PHE A 208 12.86 11.38 0.72
C PHE A 208 14.04 10.99 1.61
N SER A 209 14.87 11.96 2.02
CA SER A 209 16.03 11.71 2.87
C SER A 209 15.67 11.21 4.27
N LEU A 210 14.44 11.45 4.77
CA LEU A 210 13.96 10.84 6.01
C LEU A 210 13.97 9.30 5.94
N PHE A 211 13.80 8.73 4.74
CA PHE A 211 13.71 7.29 4.52
C PHE A 211 15.06 6.66 4.13
N SER A 212 16.13 7.45 3.97
CA SER A 212 17.48 6.94 3.63
C SER A 212 18.07 6.02 4.71
N THR A 213 17.55 6.07 5.92
CA THR A 213 17.91 5.13 7.00
C THR A 213 17.33 3.72 6.77
N TYR A 214 16.30 3.60 5.93
CA TYR A 214 15.51 2.38 5.74
C TYR A 214 15.68 1.76 4.35
N THR A 215 16.09 2.56 3.36
CA THR A 215 16.28 2.12 1.98
C THR A 215 17.35 2.95 1.27
N GLN A 216 18.04 2.33 0.31
CA GLN A 216 19.06 3.02 -0.50
C GLN A 216 18.47 3.96 -1.55
N LYS A 217 17.21 3.74 -1.96
CA LYS A 217 16.52 4.50 -3.00
C LYS A 217 15.15 4.96 -2.52
N PRO A 218 15.08 5.87 -1.52
CA PRO A 218 13.82 6.30 -0.93
C PRO A 218 12.84 6.88 -1.95
N GLU A 219 13.33 7.60 -2.96
CA GLU A 219 12.55 8.20 -4.02
C GLU A 219 11.68 7.19 -4.80
N ASN A 220 12.07 5.90 -4.84
CA ASN A 220 11.30 4.86 -5.53
C ASN A 220 10.00 4.47 -4.81
N HIS A 221 9.84 4.89 -3.56
CA HIS A 221 8.59 4.73 -2.79
C HIS A 221 7.66 5.94 -2.94
N PHE A 222 8.11 7.00 -3.61
CA PHE A 222 7.36 8.23 -3.88
C PHE A 222 7.15 8.45 -5.38
N LYS A 223 6.67 7.43 -6.09
CA LYS A 223 6.71 7.38 -7.56
C LYS A 223 5.95 8.54 -8.21
N GLU A 224 4.73 8.83 -7.76
CA GLU A 224 3.90 9.93 -8.26
C GLU A 224 4.59 11.27 -8.09
N VAL A 225 5.07 11.55 -6.87
CA VAL A 225 5.70 12.84 -6.53
C VAL A 225 7.05 12.98 -7.23
N LYS A 226 7.85 11.92 -7.29
CA LYS A 226 9.14 11.88 -7.96
C LYS A 226 8.99 12.25 -9.43
N GLU A 227 8.09 11.57 -10.14
CA GLU A 227 7.87 11.82 -11.56
C GLU A 227 7.18 13.15 -11.82
N ALA A 228 6.28 13.59 -10.93
CA ALA A 228 5.72 14.93 -11.02
C ALA A 228 6.78 16.02 -10.86
N CYS A 229 7.76 15.85 -9.96
CA CYS A 229 8.88 16.78 -9.83
C CYS A 229 9.73 16.84 -11.11
N ILE A 230 9.95 15.72 -11.80
CA ILE A 230 10.65 15.69 -13.09
C ILE A 230 9.89 16.54 -14.13
N LEU A 231 8.58 16.33 -14.26
CA LEU A 231 7.74 17.07 -15.21
C LEU A 231 7.64 18.58 -14.89
N LEU A 232 7.58 18.94 -13.60
CA LEU A 232 7.50 20.34 -13.18
C LEU A 232 8.83 21.10 -13.37
N THR A 233 9.97 20.41 -13.25
CA THR A 233 11.30 21.05 -13.26
C THR A 233 12.05 20.93 -14.59
N MET A 234 11.57 20.12 -15.53
CA MET A 234 12.23 19.99 -16.84
C MET A 234 12.29 21.32 -17.61
N PRO A 235 13.30 21.53 -18.46
CA PRO A 235 13.45 22.77 -19.23
C PRO A 235 12.22 23.06 -20.09
N HIS A 236 11.84 24.34 -20.20
CA HIS A 236 10.65 24.77 -20.95
C HIS A 236 10.55 24.18 -22.37
N PRO A 237 11.60 24.21 -23.22
CA PRO A 237 11.50 23.62 -24.57
C PRO A 237 11.21 22.12 -24.55
N VAL A 238 11.77 21.38 -23.58
CA VAL A 238 11.55 19.94 -23.42
C VAL A 238 10.12 19.68 -22.99
N ALA A 239 9.63 20.44 -21.99
CA ALA A 239 8.29 20.34 -21.47
C ALA A 239 7.22 20.62 -22.54
N TRP A 240 7.44 21.66 -23.35
CA TRP A 240 6.54 22.04 -24.44
C TRP A 240 6.48 20.95 -25.53
N ILE A 241 7.63 20.43 -25.98
CA ILE A 241 7.67 19.34 -26.98
C ILE A 241 6.98 18.08 -26.44
N LEU A 242 7.24 17.72 -25.19
CA LEU A 242 6.62 16.58 -24.54
C LEU A 242 5.10 16.76 -24.48
N GLN A 243 4.62 17.95 -24.09
CA GLN A 243 3.20 18.27 -24.05
C GLN A 243 2.56 18.11 -25.43
N GLU A 244 3.20 18.61 -26.49
CA GLU A 244 2.67 18.48 -27.85
C GLU A 244 2.66 17.04 -28.35
N THR A 245 3.72 16.28 -28.04
CA THR A 245 3.82 14.84 -28.36
C THR A 245 2.72 14.05 -27.68
N LEU A 246 2.44 14.34 -26.40
CA LEU A 246 1.35 13.71 -25.66
C LEU A 246 -0.04 14.12 -26.18
N ARG A 247 -0.22 15.36 -26.68
CA ARG A 247 -1.46 15.78 -27.35
C ARG A 247 -1.66 15.02 -28.66
N ALA A 248 -0.62 14.90 -29.49
CA ALA A 248 -0.65 14.16 -30.74
C ALA A 248 -0.90 12.65 -30.54
N ALA A 249 -0.32 12.06 -29.49
CA ALA A 249 -0.53 10.66 -29.11
C ALA A 249 -1.99 10.35 -28.70
N ARG A 250 -2.77 11.35 -28.26
CA ARG A 250 -4.21 11.16 -28.01
C ARG A 250 -5.06 11.11 -29.29
N GLN A 251 -4.54 11.68 -30.38
CA GLN A 251 -5.25 11.81 -31.64
C GLN A 251 -4.85 10.72 -32.65
N THR A 252 -3.66 10.14 -32.48
CA THR A 252 -3.07 9.19 -33.43
C THR A 252 -2.40 8.03 -32.71
N ASP A 253 -2.54 6.81 -33.24
CA ASP A 253 -1.88 5.61 -32.70
C ASP A 253 -0.40 5.50 -33.11
N VAL A 254 0.11 6.44 -33.91
CA VAL A 254 1.48 6.43 -34.43
C VAL A 254 2.49 6.87 -33.37
N VAL A 255 2.08 7.74 -32.44
CA VAL A 255 2.93 8.28 -31.37
C VAL A 255 2.56 7.61 -30.06
N THR A 256 3.47 6.83 -29.49
CA THR A 256 3.26 6.19 -28.19
C THR A 256 3.65 7.15 -27.07
N GLY A 257 2.68 7.90 -26.53
CA GLY A 257 2.95 8.87 -25.45
C GLY A 257 3.68 8.29 -24.23
N GLY A 258 3.57 6.98 -23.99
CA GLY A 258 4.34 6.28 -22.96
C GLY A 258 5.85 6.24 -23.22
N THR A 259 6.29 6.01 -24.46
CA THR A 259 7.73 5.96 -24.79
C THR A 259 8.39 7.33 -24.63
N ALA A 260 7.70 8.39 -25.07
CA ALA A 260 8.15 9.77 -24.88
C ALA A 260 8.30 10.14 -23.39
N LEU A 261 7.46 9.59 -22.50
CA LEU A 261 7.60 9.77 -21.06
C LEU A 261 8.78 8.98 -20.48
N GLU A 262 8.95 7.73 -20.90
CA GLU A 262 10.04 6.87 -20.44
C GLU A 262 11.42 7.48 -20.78
N GLU A 263 11.56 8.10 -21.95
CA GLU A 263 12.77 8.83 -22.35
C GLU A 263 13.10 10.02 -21.43
N GLN A 264 12.09 10.60 -20.76
CA GLN A 264 12.26 11.66 -19.75
C GLN A 264 12.39 11.11 -18.32
N GLY A 265 12.42 9.79 -18.14
CA GLY A 265 12.49 9.14 -16.83
C GLY A 265 11.15 9.08 -16.10
N VAL A 266 10.02 9.17 -16.83
CA VAL A 266 8.65 9.07 -16.33
C VAL A 266 8.04 7.75 -16.82
N SER A 267 7.87 6.79 -15.91
CA SER A 267 7.44 5.41 -16.22
C SER A 267 6.21 4.97 -15.43
N PHE A 268 5.89 5.66 -14.34
CA PHE A 268 4.78 5.36 -13.45
C PHE A 268 3.52 6.16 -13.79
N LEU A 269 3.67 7.46 -14.09
CA LEU A 269 2.56 8.31 -14.49
C LEU A 269 2.11 7.98 -15.91
N THR A 270 0.80 7.79 -16.07
CA THR A 270 0.18 7.63 -17.39
C THR A 270 0.30 8.91 -18.23
N PRO A 271 0.21 8.83 -19.58
CA PRO A 271 0.14 9.99 -20.46
C PRO A 271 -0.89 11.05 -20.03
N SER A 272 -2.03 10.60 -19.48
CA SER A 272 -3.06 11.52 -19.00
C SER A 272 -2.69 12.24 -17.71
N GLN A 273 -2.07 11.53 -16.76
CA GLN A 273 -1.58 12.10 -15.52
C GLN A 273 -0.43 13.08 -15.78
N ALA A 274 0.54 12.69 -16.63
CA ALA A 274 1.66 13.55 -16.99
C ALA A 274 1.19 14.86 -17.65
N MET A 275 0.20 14.78 -18.56
CA MET A 275 -0.43 15.98 -19.14
C MET A 275 -1.05 16.89 -18.07
N HIS A 276 -1.71 16.30 -17.07
CA HIS A 276 -2.32 17.07 -15.98
C HIS A 276 -1.26 17.73 -15.08
N VAL A 277 -0.11 17.09 -14.85
CA VAL A 277 1.01 17.72 -14.14
C VAL A 277 1.64 18.85 -14.96
N LEU A 278 1.88 18.62 -16.26
CA LEU A 278 2.43 19.66 -17.15
C LEU A 278 1.53 20.90 -17.22
N SER A 279 0.20 20.73 -17.16
CA SER A 279 -0.73 21.86 -17.15
C SER A 279 -0.71 22.68 -15.86
N LYS A 280 -0.04 22.21 -14.80
CA LYS A 280 0.21 22.99 -13.57
C LYS A 280 1.38 23.95 -13.69
N ARG A 281 2.15 23.91 -14.79
CA ARG A 281 3.28 24.84 -14.99
C ARG A 281 2.79 26.15 -15.63
N ASN A 282 3.10 27.27 -14.98
CA ASN A 282 2.64 28.59 -15.44
C ASN A 282 3.15 28.98 -16.83
N ASP A 283 4.34 28.51 -17.21
CA ASP A 283 4.98 28.79 -18.50
C ASP A 283 4.34 28.04 -19.67
N LEU A 284 3.49 27.03 -19.41
CA LEU A 284 2.80 26.23 -20.45
C LEU A 284 1.30 26.53 -20.56
N VAL A 285 0.71 27.28 -19.62
CA VAL A 285 -0.75 27.54 -19.56
C VAL A 285 -1.25 28.44 -20.70
N HIS A 286 -0.34 29.08 -21.45
CA HIS A 286 -0.68 30.04 -22.52
C HIS A 286 -0.27 29.62 -23.94
N THR A 287 -0.01 28.33 -24.18
CA THR A 287 0.33 27.76 -25.50
C THR A 287 -0.50 26.53 -25.84
#